data_AF-A0AB39B6H8-F1
#
_entry.id   AF-A0AB39B6H8-F1
#
_cell.length_a   1.000
_cell.length_b   1.000
_cell.length_c   1.000
_cell.angle_alpha   90.00
_cell.angle_beta   90.00
_cell.angle_gamma   90.00
#
_symmetry.space_group_name_H-M   'P 1'
#
loop_
_entity.id
_entity.type
_entity.pdbx_description
1 polymer ?
#
loop_
_entity_poly.entity_id
_entity_poly.type
_entity_poly.pdbx_seq_one_letter_code
_entity_poly.pdbx_strand_id
1 'polypeptide(L)' 'MNPFYFVIARDTGNVIRVIQRDSRPVNTRALIHRSASIRHRDRYADFFATGRNLIHASQVLEDFNNSELQT' A
#
# COMPACT_ATOMS: atom_id res chain seq x y z
N MET A 1 -1.00 -18.66 -5.05
CA MET A 1 -0.02 -17.61 -4.73
C MET A 1 -0.69 -16.64 -3.78
N ASN A 2 -0.10 -16.36 -2.61
CA ASN A 2 -0.76 -15.55 -1.59
C ASN A 2 -0.80 -14.08 -2.01
N PRO A 3 -1.92 -13.36 -1.81
CA PRO A 3 -2.03 -11.96 -2.19
C PRO A 3 -1.05 -11.08 -1.41
N PHE A 4 -0.56 -10.03 -2.09
CA PHE A 4 0.21 -8.97 -1.47
C PHE A 4 -0.73 -7.88 -0.96
N TYR A 5 -0.36 -7.27 0.16
CA TYR A 5 -1.04 -6.10 0.70
C TYR A 5 -0.05 -4.98 0.95
N PHE A 6 -0.40 -3.78 0.50
CA PHE A 6 0.21 -2.56 0.99
C PHE A 6 -0.41 -2.20 2.32
N VAL A 7 0.46 -2.02 3.31
CA VAL A 7 0.14 -1.42 4.60
C VAL A 7 0.37 0.06 4.44
N ILE A 8 -0.70 0.84 4.58
CA ILE A 8 -0.73 2.27 4.31
C ILE A 8 -1.04 2.99 5.62
N ALA A 9 -0.23 3.97 5.99
CA ALA A 9 -0.51 4.82 7.13
C ALA A 9 -1.64 5.80 6.79
N ARG A 10 -2.71 5.83 7.59
CA ARG A 10 -3.91 6.66 7.31
C ARG A 10 -3.63 8.16 7.35
N ASP A 11 -2.75 8.58 8.25
CA ASP A 11 -2.40 9.99 8.45
C ASP A 11 -1.71 10.63 7.24
N THR A 12 -0.97 9.83 6.48
CA THR A 12 -0.09 10.30 5.42
C THR A 12 -0.39 9.69 4.05
N GLY A 13 -1.14 8.58 4.00
CA GLY A 13 -1.40 7.81 2.79
C GLY A 13 -0.15 7.10 2.22
N ASN A 14 0.95 7.07 2.97
CA ASN A 14 2.19 6.44 2.53
C ASN A 14 2.17 4.94 2.77
N VAL A 15 2.71 4.19 1.81
CA VAL A 15 2.98 2.75 1.98
C VAL A 15 4.16 2.61 2.93
N ILE A 16 3.92 2.00 4.09
CA ILE A 16 4.96 1.77 5.13
C ILE A 16 5.50 0.34 5.09
N ARG A 17 4.74 -0.60 4.49
CA ARG A 17 5.14 -2.00 4.37
C ARG A 17 4.39 -2.70 3.24
N VAL A 18 5.03 -3.69 2.64
CA VAL A 18 4.39 -4.69 1.78
C VAL A 18 4.40 -6.02 2.52
N ILE A 19 3.24 -6.68 2.64
CA ILE A 19 3.11 -7.98 3.31
C ILE A 19 2.43 -8.99 2.38
N GLN A 20 2.66 -10.27 2.64
CA GLN A 20 1.98 -11.37 1.96
C GLN A 20 1.21 -12.20 2.98
N ARG A 21 -0.08 -12.42 2.73
CA ARG A 21 -0.99 -13.13 3.65
C ARG A 21 -2.00 -13.95 2.88
N ASP A 22 -2.45 -15.07 3.46
CA ASP A 22 -3.52 -15.89 2.90
C ASP A 22 -4.89 -15.20 2.95
N SER A 23 -5.10 -14.31 3.93
CA SER A 23 -6.34 -13.59 4.14
C SER A 23 -6.13 -12.08 4.22
N ARG A 24 -7.18 -11.31 3.87
CA ARG A 24 -7.16 -9.85 3.93
C ARG A 24 -7.01 -9.38 5.38
N PRO A 25 -5.97 -8.61 5.71
CA PRO A 25 -5.85 -8.03 7.04
C PRO A 25 -6.93 -6.98 7.29
N VAL A 26 -7.34 -6.85 8.55
CA VAL A 26 -8.35 -5.87 8.98
C VAL A 26 -7.72 -4.48 9.02
N ASN A 27 -8.43 -3.47 8.50
CA ASN A 27 -8.03 -2.08 8.65
C ASN A 27 -8.14 -1.65 10.11
N THR A 28 -7.23 -0.80 10.56
CA THR A 28 -7.28 -0.19 11.89
C THR A 28 -7.47 1.31 11.78
N ARG A 29 -7.59 2.00 12.91
CA ARG A 29 -7.64 3.47 12.96
C ARG A 29 -6.37 4.13 12.41
N ALA A 30 -5.24 3.42 12.38
CA ALA A 30 -3.97 3.96 11.90
C ALA A 30 -3.56 3.39 10.53
N LEU A 31 -4.02 2.20 10.18
CA LEU A 31 -3.51 1.45 9.02
C LEU A 31 -4.64 0.99 8.09
N ILE A 32 -4.43 1.18 6.80
CA ILE A 32 -5.24 0.58 5.74
C ILE A 32 -4.43 -0.55 5.10
N HIS A 33 -5.10 -1.66 4.82
CA HIS A 33 -4.56 -2.78 4.06
C HIS A 33 -5.25 -2.84 2.69
N ARG A 34 -4.48 -2.56 1.63
CA ARG A 34 -4.94 -2.63 0.23
C ARG A 34 -4.29 -3.79 -0.48
N SER A 35 -5.09 -4.60 -1.16
CA SER A 35 -4.55 -5.65 -2.02
C SER A 35 -3.73 -5.02 -3.15
N ALA A 36 -2.55 -5.56 -3.40
CA ALA A 36 -1.65 -5.14 -4.45
C ALA A 36 -1.46 -6.29 -5.45
N SER A 37 -1.54 -5.97 -6.74
CA SER A 37 -1.11 -6.89 -7.79
C SER A 37 0.42 -6.98 -7.82
N ILE A 38 0.95 -7.96 -8.56
CA ILE A 38 2.40 -8.05 -8.83
C ILE A 38 2.90 -6.74 -9.48
N ARG A 39 2.16 -6.19 -10.44
CA ARG A 39 2.49 -4.92 -11.08
C ARG A 39 2.58 -3.75 -10.10
N HIS A 40 1.68 -3.66 -9.12
CA HIS A 40 1.75 -2.63 -8.08
C HIS A 40 3.00 -2.80 -7.21
N ARG A 41 3.31 -4.04 -6.81
CA ARG A 41 4.50 -4.37 -6.02
C ARG A 41 5.79 -3.99 -6.75
N ASP A 42 5.89 -4.35 -8.03
CA ASP A 42 7.08 -4.07 -8.84
C ASP A 42 7.29 -2.56 -8.99
N ARG A 43 6.21 -1.81 -9.26
CA ARG A 43 6.25 -0.35 -9.30
C ARG A 43 6.71 0.28 -7.97
N TYR A 44 6.26 -0.26 -6.85
CA TYR A 44 6.74 0.16 -5.53
C TYR A 44 8.23 -0.14 -5.35
N ALA A 45 8.68 -1.32 -5.77
CA ALA A 45 10.10 -1.72 -5.71
C ALA A 45 10.99 -0.81 -6.56
N ASP A 46 10.54 -0.41 -7.76
CA ASP A 46 11.27 0.53 -8.63
C ASP A 46 11.42 1.90 -7.95
N PHE A 47 10.35 2.44 -7.35
CA PHE A 47 10.44 3.69 -6.60
C PHE A 47 11.37 3.57 -5.39
N PHE A 48 11.32 2.46 -4.67
CA PHE A 48 12.20 2.25 -3.53
C PHE A 48 13.67 2.14 -3.97
N ALA A 49 13.95 1.44 -5.07
CA ALA A 49 15.30 1.30 -5.63
C ALA A 49 15.91 2.63 -6.11
N THR A 50 15.07 3.61 -6.46
CA THR A 50 15.50 4.98 -6.82
C THR A 50 15.71 5.89 -5.59
N GLY A 51 15.62 5.34 -4.37
CA GLY A 51 15.84 6.07 -3.11
C GLY A 51 14.61 6.82 -2.59
N ARG A 52 13.42 6.57 -3.15
CA ARG A 52 12.18 7.21 -2.67
C ARG A 52 11.66 6.45 -1.44
N ASN A 53 11.78 7.08 -0.27
CA ASN A 53 11.38 6.49 1.01
C ASN A 53 9.93 6.77 1.42
N LEU A 54 9.29 7.82 0.86
CA LEU A 54 7.89 8.17 1.10
C LEU A 54 7.12 8.01 -0.21
N ILE A 55 6.60 6.80 -0.43
CA ILE A 55 5.82 6.46 -1.61
C ILE A 55 4.35 6.49 -1.21
N HIS A 56 3.63 7.48 -1.73
CA HIS A 56 2.21 7.61 -1.48
C HIS A 56 1.44 6.53 -2.24
N ALA A 57 0.41 5.96 -1.63
CA ALA A 57 -0.33 4.82 -2.18
C ALA A 57 -0.92 5.10 -3.57
N SER A 58 -1.41 6.32 -3.83
CA SER A 58 -1.92 6.72 -5.16
C SER A 58 -0.88 6.68 -6.29
N GLN A 59 0.42 6.61 -5.99
CA GLN A 59 1.47 6.51 -7.00
C GLN A 59 1.66 5.07 -7.50
N VAL A 60 1.19 4.09 -6.73
CA VAL A 60 1.38 2.66 -6.98
C VAL A 60 0.06 1.90 -7.11
N LEU A 61 -1.04 2.46 -6.60
CA LEU A 61 -2.40 1.97 -6.70
C LEU A 61 -3.24 2.98 -7.49
N GLU A 62 -3.58 2.64 -8.73
CA GLU A 62 -4.30 3.54 -9.66
C GLU A 62 -5.71 3.89 -9.15
N ASP A 63 -6.31 3.02 -8.33
CA ASP A 63 -7.66 3.16 -7.78
C ASP A 63 -7.69 3.72 -6.34
N PHE A 64 -6.54 4.12 -5.79
CA PHE A 64 -6.46 4.58 -4.41
C PHE A 64 -6.91 6.04 -4.29
N ASN A 65 -8.00 6.26 -3.56
CA ASN A 65 -8.55 7.59 -3.29
C ASN A 65 -8.22 8.03 -1.85
N ASN A 66 -7.84 9.30 -1.69
CA ASN A 66 -7.58 9.89 -0.37
C ASN A 66 -8.81 9.91 0.55
N SER A 67 -10.02 9.76 0.03
CA SER A 67 -11.23 9.57 0.85
C SER A 67 -11.13 8.34 1.77
N GLU A 68 -10.35 7.34 1.38
CA GLU A 68 -10.12 6.14 2.20
C GLU A 68 -9.33 6.40 3.46
N LEU A 69 -8.54 7.48 3.50
CA LEU A 69 -7.78 7.91 4.67
C LEU A 69 -8.68 8.44 5.79
N GLN A 70 -9.91 8.87 5.46
CA GLN A 70 -10.83 9.54 6.37
C GLN A 70 -11.83 8.59 7.05
N THR A 71 -11.84 7.30 6.67
CA THR A 71 -12.76 6.27 7.20
C THR A 71 -12.26 5.62 8.48
#